data_AF-A0A950YNH5-F1
#
_entry.id   AF-A0A950YNH5-F1
#
_cell.length_a   1.000
_cell.length_b   1.000
_cell.length_c   1.000
_cell.angle_alpha   90.00
_cell.angle_beta   90.00
_cell.angle_gamma   90.00
#
_symmetry.space_group_name_H-M   'P 1'
#
loop_
_entity.id
_entity.type
_entity.pdbx_description
1 polymer ?
#
loop_
_entity_poly.entity_id
_entity_poly.type
_entity_poly.pdbx_seq_one_letter_code
_entity_poly.pdbx_strand_id
1 'polypeptide(L)'
;MTSPHGLRTLLRGAVRPPDNDSAFLLDVHRRAVPRERMARYDDAYPVDLVIVGAGAGGATLAQRLARRGWKVVVLEVGPFWDPDEDWVSDEAGSHKLYWTDKRIIGGTDPVELGKNNSGRGVGGSMVHYAGYCPRFHPSDFEVRTRDGVGEDWPISYADLKPHFERLELELPVAGDWWPWGEPHRYPHTAHPIAGGAEAAWAGARKLGIEMRVGPVGITNGSFGNRPHCIYRGFCLQGCKVNAKASPLVTHIPDAIQHAAEIRDGCMATHIELDDSSGRVTGVRYIRGERECFQRAEAVAVAGYSIETPRLLLNSTSRRFPSGLANGNDQVGRCVMVQGATQVAGRFPEEMRMYKAPPPEISSEQFYETDPARGFARGFSIQTVGPLPIEWAQHVLADGHWGPALREYMRDYNHWYTLGVLSELLPLPENRVTVAHGVSDQNGIPVARMDYSQC
;
A
#
# COMPACT_ATOMS: atom_id res chain seq x y z
N MET A 1 -4.11 30.83 25.88
CA MET A 1 -2.64 30.71 25.87
C MET A 1 -2.25 29.77 24.76
N THR A 2 -1.83 30.32 23.63
CA THR A 2 -1.41 29.57 22.44
C THR A 2 -0.08 28.89 22.71
N SER A 3 -0.06 27.57 22.78
CA SER A 3 1.18 26.77 22.81
C SER A 3 2.11 27.23 21.66
N PRO A 4 3.44 27.31 21.86
CA PRO A 4 4.40 27.65 20.80
C PRO A 4 4.32 26.72 19.57
N HIS A 5 3.62 25.59 19.68
CA HIS A 5 3.30 24.73 18.54
C HIS A 5 2.27 25.35 17.57
N GLY A 6 1.29 26.12 18.05
CA GLY A 6 0.17 26.61 17.25
C GLY A 6 0.53 27.66 16.19
N LEU A 7 1.56 28.48 16.44
CA LEU A 7 2.02 29.49 15.48
C LEU A 7 2.87 28.87 14.35
N ARG A 8 3.61 27.78 14.65
CA ARG A 8 4.43 27.06 13.65
C ARG A 8 3.59 26.24 12.67
N THR A 9 2.43 25.73 13.10
CA THR A 9 1.49 24.99 12.23
C THR A 9 0.90 25.87 11.14
N LEU A 10 0.55 27.13 11.45
CA LEU A 10 -0.02 28.09 10.49
C LEU A 10 0.98 28.52 9.40
N LEU A 11 2.26 28.68 9.75
CA LEU A 11 3.29 29.15 8.81
C LEU A 11 3.87 28.06 7.89
N ARG A 12 3.59 26.78 8.15
CA ARG A 12 4.11 25.64 7.37
C ARG A 12 3.04 24.76 6.73
N GLY A 13 1.81 25.28 6.59
CA GLY A 13 0.73 24.65 5.81
C GLY A 13 0.21 23.31 6.32
N ALA A 14 0.49 22.95 7.58
CA ALA A 14 0.14 21.63 8.12
C ALA A 14 -1.18 21.67 8.89
N VAL A 15 -2.31 21.63 8.18
CA VAL A 15 -3.57 21.19 8.79
C VAL A 15 -3.43 19.69 9.04
N ARG A 16 -3.41 19.27 10.31
CA ARG A 16 -3.17 17.87 10.71
C ARG A 16 -4.07 17.50 11.88
N PRO A 17 -4.33 16.20 12.11
CA PRO A 17 -5.00 15.77 13.32
C PRO A 17 -4.14 16.08 14.55
N PRO A 18 -4.73 16.39 15.71
CA PRO A 18 -3.99 16.70 16.94
C PRO A 18 -3.12 15.52 17.42
N ASP A 19 -3.49 14.28 17.08
CA ASP A 19 -2.82 13.06 17.53
C ASP A 19 -1.86 12.47 16.48
N ASN A 20 -1.16 13.31 15.72
CA ASN A 20 -0.11 12.87 14.80
C ASN A 20 0.93 13.97 14.60
N ASP A 21 2.10 13.84 15.22
CA ASP A 21 3.18 14.84 15.19
C ASP A 21 4.18 14.63 14.06
N SER A 22 4.00 13.58 13.24
CA SER A 22 4.93 13.14 12.19
C SER A 22 5.39 14.21 11.21
N ALA A 23 4.52 15.17 10.92
CA ALA A 23 4.83 16.32 10.06
C ALA A 23 6.11 17.06 10.51
N PHE A 24 6.47 17.00 11.79
CA PHE A 24 7.59 17.75 12.36
C PHE A 24 8.69 16.86 12.97
N LEU A 25 8.56 15.54 12.91
CA LEU A 25 9.50 14.60 13.52
C LEU A 25 10.68 14.24 12.62
N LEU A 26 10.54 14.43 11.31
CA LEU A 26 11.66 14.25 10.38
C LEU A 26 12.59 15.46 10.43
N ASP A 27 13.88 15.22 10.23
CA ASP A 27 14.87 16.29 10.09
C ASP A 27 14.69 17.01 8.73
N VAL A 28 15.06 18.29 8.67
CA VAL A 28 14.93 19.11 7.45
C VAL A 28 16.10 18.93 6.48
N HIS A 29 17.23 18.38 6.96
CA HIS A 29 18.47 18.19 6.20
C HIS A 29 18.82 16.72 6.00
N ARG A 30 18.23 15.81 6.79
CA ARG A 30 18.34 14.36 6.66
C ARG A 30 16.99 13.73 6.39
N ARG A 31 16.94 12.77 5.48
CA ARG A 31 15.70 12.07 5.10
C ARG A 31 15.50 10.78 5.88
N ALA A 32 16.54 10.25 6.52
CA ALA A 32 16.46 9.14 7.46
C ALA A 32 15.46 9.42 8.58
N VAL A 33 14.68 8.40 8.98
CA VAL A 33 13.81 8.48 10.16
C VAL A 33 14.68 8.48 11.42
N PRO A 34 14.54 9.46 12.32
CA PRO A 34 15.25 9.47 13.60
C PRO A 34 14.84 8.27 14.47
N ARG A 35 15.82 7.59 15.08
CA ARG A 35 15.61 6.34 15.85
C ARG A 35 16.07 6.44 17.30
N GLU A 36 16.57 7.60 17.72
CA GLU A 36 17.21 7.80 19.04
C GLU A 36 16.22 7.62 20.18
N ARG A 37 14.93 7.85 19.91
CA ARG A 37 13.83 7.70 20.87
C ARG A 37 13.13 6.35 20.81
N MET A 38 13.56 5.46 19.91
CA MET A 38 12.97 4.15 19.76
C MET A 38 13.22 3.33 21.02
N ALA A 39 12.14 2.76 21.57
CA ALA A 39 12.23 1.90 22.72
C ALA A 39 13.02 0.63 22.39
N ARG A 40 13.50 -0.05 23.43
CA ARG A 40 14.10 -1.38 23.34
C ARG A 40 13.56 -2.24 24.47
N TYR A 41 12.76 -3.23 24.12
CA TYR A 41 12.21 -4.19 25.05
C TYR A 41 13.05 -5.48 24.96
N ASP A 42 13.22 -6.16 26.10
CA ASP A 42 13.83 -7.49 26.11
C ASP A 42 12.83 -8.51 25.54
N ASP A 43 13.32 -9.56 24.87
CA ASP A 43 12.47 -10.61 24.27
C ASP A 43 11.60 -11.33 25.32
N ALA A 44 12.11 -11.51 26.54
CA ALA A 44 11.38 -12.13 27.63
C ALA A 44 10.39 -11.16 28.31
N TYR A 45 10.47 -9.86 28.04
CA TYR A 45 9.58 -8.87 28.62
C TYR A 45 8.20 -8.94 27.94
N PRO A 46 7.09 -9.18 28.68
CA PRO A 46 5.76 -9.17 28.09
C PRO A 46 5.37 -7.74 27.71
N VAL A 47 5.21 -7.50 26.41
CA VAL A 47 4.71 -6.23 25.88
C VAL A 47 3.18 -6.28 25.71
N ASP A 48 2.55 -5.11 25.64
CA ASP A 48 1.08 -5.05 25.49
C ASP A 48 0.64 -5.55 24.12
N LEU A 49 1.44 -5.28 23.07
CA LEU A 49 1.14 -5.71 21.70
C LEU A 49 2.40 -6.01 20.89
N VAL A 50 2.42 -7.17 20.24
CA VAL A 50 3.30 -7.43 19.09
C VAL A 50 2.52 -7.24 17.79
N ILE A 51 3.09 -6.49 16.85
CA ILE A 51 2.55 -6.31 15.51
C ILE A 51 3.49 -6.97 14.51
N VAL A 52 2.96 -7.85 13.67
CA VAL A 52 3.74 -8.50 12.60
C VAL A 52 3.51 -7.75 11.29
N GLY A 53 4.54 -7.03 10.83
CA GLY A 53 4.53 -6.22 9.61
C GLY A 53 4.48 -4.71 9.90
N ALA A 54 5.43 -3.96 9.34
CA ALA A 54 5.54 -2.51 9.49
C ALA A 54 4.95 -1.73 8.29
N GLY A 55 3.98 -2.32 7.58
CA GLY A 55 3.23 -1.68 6.50
C GLY A 55 2.13 -0.72 6.99
N ALA A 56 1.23 -0.33 6.09
CA ALA A 56 0.17 0.65 6.35
C ALA A 56 -0.67 0.35 7.60
N GLY A 57 -1.22 -0.86 7.70
CA GLY A 57 -2.04 -1.27 8.85
C GLY A 57 -1.22 -1.34 10.14
N GLY A 58 -0.08 -2.04 10.11
CA GLY A 58 0.74 -2.28 11.30
C GLY A 58 1.36 -1.01 11.87
N ALA A 59 1.93 -0.15 11.03
CA ALA A 59 2.51 1.11 11.47
C ALA A 59 1.46 2.09 11.99
N THR A 60 0.28 2.16 11.35
CA THR A 60 -0.82 2.99 11.85
C THR A 60 -1.27 2.49 13.23
N LEU A 61 -1.49 1.18 13.40
CA LEU A 61 -1.87 0.61 14.69
C LEU A 61 -0.80 0.86 15.77
N ALA A 62 0.48 0.67 15.43
CA ALA A 62 1.60 0.94 16.31
C ALA A 62 1.57 2.37 16.84
N GLN A 63 1.42 3.34 15.92
CA GLN A 63 1.34 4.76 16.25
C GLN A 63 0.18 5.06 17.20
N ARG A 64 -1.02 4.54 16.92
CA ARG A 64 -2.22 4.83 17.73
C ARG A 64 -2.08 4.30 19.15
N LEU A 65 -1.56 3.07 19.30
CA LEU A 65 -1.45 2.42 20.61
C LEU A 65 -0.25 2.92 21.41
N ALA A 66 0.88 3.18 20.77
CA ALA A 66 2.04 3.79 21.41
C ALA A 66 1.68 5.17 22.01
N ARG A 67 0.92 6.01 21.29
CA ARG A 67 0.39 7.28 21.82
C ARG A 67 -0.51 7.12 23.04
N ARG A 68 -1.13 5.95 23.20
CA ARG A 68 -1.95 5.59 24.38
C ARG A 68 -1.14 4.95 25.49
N GLY A 69 0.19 4.91 25.37
CA GLY A 69 1.11 4.39 26.38
C GLY A 69 1.31 2.88 26.34
N TRP A 70 0.83 2.21 25.29
CA TRP A 70 1.07 0.78 25.11
C TRP A 70 2.53 0.53 24.74
N LYS A 71 3.11 -0.53 25.29
CA LYS A 71 4.40 -1.06 24.89
C LYS A 71 4.18 -1.89 23.64
N VAL A 72 4.63 -1.35 22.51
CA VAL A 72 4.42 -1.95 21.20
C VAL A 72 5.76 -2.38 20.61
N VAL A 73 5.85 -3.64 20.19
CA VAL A 73 6.95 -4.15 19.36
C VAL A 73 6.40 -4.48 17.97
N VAL A 74 7.02 -3.94 16.93
CA VAL A 74 6.72 -4.27 15.53
C VAL A 74 7.84 -5.13 14.97
N LEU A 75 7.49 -6.30 14.43
CA LEU A 75 8.41 -7.21 13.75
C LEU A 75 8.28 -7.02 12.24
N GLU A 76 9.39 -6.67 11.57
CA GLU A 76 9.45 -6.46 10.12
C GLU A 76 10.60 -7.26 9.52
N VAL A 77 10.32 -8.05 8.48
CA VAL A 77 11.31 -8.93 7.85
C VAL A 77 12.30 -8.18 6.95
N GLY A 78 11.87 -7.07 6.38
CA GLY A 78 12.73 -6.23 5.56
C GLY A 78 13.56 -5.26 6.38
N PRO A 79 14.40 -4.47 5.71
CA PRO A 79 15.25 -3.49 6.38
C PRO A 79 14.43 -2.29 6.87
N PHE A 80 14.99 -1.59 7.85
CA PHE A 80 14.57 -0.22 8.14
C PHE A 80 15.31 0.73 7.19
N TRP A 81 14.62 1.11 6.12
CA TRP A 81 15.12 1.95 5.05
C TRP A 81 15.70 3.29 5.52
N ASP A 82 16.80 3.70 4.90
CA ASP A 82 17.33 5.06 4.95
C ASP A 82 17.17 5.73 3.58
N PRO A 83 16.22 6.66 3.39
CA PRO A 83 16.05 7.36 2.12
C PRO A 83 17.29 8.12 1.60
N ASP A 84 18.27 8.46 2.44
CA ASP A 84 19.51 9.10 2.00
C ASP A 84 20.48 8.12 1.33
N GLU A 85 20.50 6.87 1.78
CA GLU A 85 21.42 5.83 1.30
C GLU A 85 20.74 4.87 0.32
N ASP A 86 19.50 4.51 0.61
CA ASP A 86 18.80 3.44 -0.08
C ASP A 86 18.10 3.89 -1.36
N TRP A 87 17.57 5.13 -1.41
CA TRP A 87 16.76 5.58 -2.53
C TRP A 87 17.62 6.01 -3.71
N VAL A 88 17.68 5.12 -4.70
CA VAL A 88 18.32 5.38 -5.98
C VAL A 88 17.34 5.99 -6.97
N SER A 89 17.86 6.74 -7.93
CA SER A 89 17.05 7.25 -9.04
C SER A 89 17.27 6.41 -10.28
N ASP A 90 17.11 5.10 -10.06
CA ASP A 90 17.33 4.05 -11.04
C ASP A 90 16.22 3.02 -10.83
N GLU A 91 15.51 2.70 -11.91
CA GLU A 91 14.33 1.85 -11.85
C GLU A 91 14.70 0.43 -11.42
N ALA A 92 15.75 -0.15 -12.02
CA ALA A 92 16.23 -1.48 -11.67
C ALA A 92 16.75 -1.54 -10.23
N GLY A 93 17.52 -0.55 -9.80
CA GLY A 93 18.06 -0.46 -8.45
C GLY A 93 16.99 -0.29 -7.36
N SER A 94 15.76 0.10 -7.73
CA SER A 94 14.63 0.22 -6.80
C SER A 94 13.91 -1.10 -6.55
N HIS A 95 14.22 -2.17 -7.30
CA HIS A 95 13.58 -3.48 -7.14
C HIS A 95 13.78 -4.11 -5.75
N LYS A 96 14.77 -3.66 -4.98
CA LYS A 96 14.97 -4.07 -3.58
C LYS A 96 13.79 -3.73 -2.65
N LEU A 97 12.91 -2.82 -3.07
CA LEU A 97 11.67 -2.47 -2.37
C LEU A 97 10.63 -3.59 -2.45
N TYR A 98 10.71 -4.45 -3.47
CA TYR A 98 9.76 -5.51 -3.70
C TYR A 98 10.09 -6.72 -2.84
N TRP A 99 9.06 -7.41 -2.37
CA TRP A 99 9.22 -8.68 -1.71
C TRP A 99 9.22 -9.80 -2.75
N THR A 100 10.40 -10.31 -3.10
CA THR A 100 10.60 -11.30 -4.19
C THR A 100 10.89 -12.72 -3.70
N ASP A 101 10.74 -12.98 -2.40
CA ASP A 101 10.97 -14.32 -1.84
C ASP A 101 10.05 -15.35 -2.49
N LYS A 102 10.51 -16.60 -2.50
CA LYS A 102 9.87 -17.69 -3.22
C LYS A 102 8.42 -17.88 -2.77
N ARG A 103 7.52 -17.89 -3.76
CA ARG A 103 6.10 -18.24 -3.63
C ARG A 103 5.72 -19.18 -4.76
N ILE A 104 4.73 -20.03 -4.54
CA ILE A 104 4.13 -20.83 -5.60
C ILE A 104 2.92 -20.07 -6.12
N ILE A 105 2.79 -19.99 -7.44
CA ILE A 105 1.66 -19.34 -8.10
C ILE A 105 0.96 -20.41 -8.93
N GLY A 106 -0.36 -20.46 -8.85
CA GLY A 106 -1.21 -21.43 -9.54
C GLY A 106 -2.59 -20.86 -9.87
N GLY A 107 -3.55 -21.75 -10.11
CA GLY A 107 -4.87 -21.41 -10.65
C GLY A 107 -4.89 -21.38 -12.19
N THR A 108 -6.05 -21.05 -12.76
CA THR A 108 -6.24 -21.00 -14.23
C THR A 108 -5.69 -19.71 -14.83
N ASP A 109 -5.69 -18.63 -14.05
CA ASP A 109 -5.29 -17.28 -14.46
C ASP A 109 -4.23 -16.74 -13.50
N PRO A 110 -3.06 -17.38 -13.41
CA PRO A 110 -2.08 -17.11 -12.36
C PRO A 110 -1.64 -15.64 -12.34
N VAL A 111 -1.67 -15.03 -11.15
CA VAL A 111 -1.20 -13.66 -10.93
C VAL A 111 0.26 -13.68 -10.50
N GLU A 112 1.13 -13.11 -11.33
CA GLU A 112 2.56 -13.03 -11.02
C GLU A 112 2.81 -12.17 -9.76
N LEU A 113 3.53 -12.72 -8.78
CA LEU A 113 3.92 -12.03 -7.54
C LEU A 113 5.39 -11.62 -7.61
N GLY A 114 5.76 -10.58 -6.86
CA GLY A 114 7.17 -10.16 -6.71
C GLY A 114 7.59 -9.00 -7.63
N LYS A 115 6.64 -8.37 -8.31
CA LYS A 115 6.84 -7.04 -8.91
C LYS A 115 6.45 -5.95 -7.91
N ASN A 116 6.01 -4.79 -8.38
CA ASN A 116 5.49 -3.69 -7.58
C ASN A 116 4.19 -4.00 -6.79
N ASN A 117 3.74 -5.26 -6.70
CA ASN A 117 2.54 -5.69 -5.99
C ASN A 117 2.80 -6.21 -4.57
N SER A 118 4.05 -6.41 -4.16
CA SER A 118 4.43 -6.85 -2.81
C SER A 118 5.63 -6.04 -2.32
N GLY A 119 5.53 -5.42 -1.15
CA GLY A 119 6.60 -4.59 -0.59
C GLY A 119 7.23 -5.20 0.67
N ARG A 120 8.52 -4.94 0.85
CA ARG A 120 9.31 -5.42 2.00
C ARG A 120 9.97 -4.25 2.74
N GLY A 121 10.09 -4.36 4.06
CA GLY A 121 10.78 -3.38 4.90
C GLY A 121 9.85 -2.35 5.53
N VAL A 122 10.41 -1.53 6.42
CA VAL A 122 9.63 -0.60 7.24
C VAL A 122 8.89 0.41 6.37
N GLY A 123 7.56 0.45 6.49
CA GLY A 123 6.66 1.21 5.62
C GLY A 123 5.89 0.35 4.60
N GLY A 124 6.36 -0.88 4.33
CA GLY A 124 5.73 -1.84 3.42
C GLY A 124 5.50 -1.29 2.01
N SER A 125 4.48 -1.81 1.31
CA SER A 125 4.21 -1.46 -0.09
C SER A 125 3.91 0.02 -0.33
N MET A 126 3.48 0.78 0.68
CA MET A 126 3.28 2.23 0.55
C MET A 126 4.60 3.02 0.40
N VAL A 127 5.77 2.40 0.62
CA VAL A 127 7.04 3.01 0.19
C VAL A 127 7.09 3.12 -1.34
N HIS A 128 6.54 2.14 -2.06
CA HIS A 128 6.59 2.03 -3.52
C HIS A 128 5.20 2.01 -4.20
N TYR A 129 4.14 2.46 -3.52
CA TYR A 129 2.84 2.73 -4.16
C TYR A 129 2.85 4.05 -4.96
N ALA A 130 1.86 4.23 -5.83
CA ALA A 130 1.76 5.41 -6.70
C ALA A 130 1.44 6.73 -5.96
N GLY A 131 0.97 6.67 -4.71
CA GLY A 131 0.45 7.83 -4.00
C GLY A 131 -1.07 7.92 -3.98
N TYR A 132 -1.76 7.19 -4.86
CA TYR A 132 -3.22 7.31 -5.04
C TYR A 132 -4.01 6.96 -3.77
N CYS A 133 -4.99 7.78 -3.40
CA CYS A 133 -5.76 7.66 -2.15
C CYS A 133 -7.27 7.90 -2.38
N PRO A 134 -7.96 7.09 -3.22
CA PRO A 134 -9.40 7.17 -3.39
C PRO A 134 -10.12 6.67 -2.12
N ARG A 135 -11.39 7.05 -1.96
CA ARG A 135 -12.29 6.43 -0.98
C ARG A 135 -13.09 5.32 -1.67
N PHE A 136 -13.46 4.29 -0.92
CA PHE A 136 -14.55 3.41 -1.36
C PHE A 136 -15.85 4.21 -1.54
N HIS A 137 -16.76 3.72 -2.36
CA HIS A 137 -18.10 4.25 -2.51
C HIS A 137 -19.04 3.60 -1.48
N PRO A 138 -20.16 4.25 -1.11
CA PRO A 138 -21.21 3.61 -0.31
C PRO A 138 -21.68 2.27 -0.88
N SER A 139 -21.74 2.14 -2.21
CA SER A 139 -22.14 0.90 -2.88
C SER A 139 -21.17 -0.27 -2.68
N ASP A 140 -19.90 -0.02 -2.34
CA ASP A 140 -18.90 -1.08 -2.08
C ASP A 140 -19.19 -1.84 -0.78
N PHE A 141 -20.03 -1.27 0.10
CA PHE A 141 -20.43 -1.89 1.36
C PHE A 141 -21.71 -2.72 1.23
N GLU A 142 -22.41 -2.61 0.10
CA GLU A 142 -23.75 -3.16 -0.15
C GLU A 142 -23.80 -3.96 -1.47
N VAL A 143 -22.67 -4.55 -1.89
CA VAL A 143 -22.50 -5.16 -3.22
C VAL A 143 -23.48 -6.31 -3.45
N ARG A 144 -23.71 -7.15 -2.44
CA ARG A 144 -24.71 -8.24 -2.56
C ARG A 144 -26.10 -7.66 -2.67
N THR A 145 -26.47 -6.77 -1.75
CA THR A 145 -27.83 -6.24 -1.69
C THR A 145 -28.19 -5.45 -2.96
N ARG A 146 -27.23 -4.71 -3.53
CA ARG A 146 -27.46 -3.85 -4.71
C ARG A 146 -27.30 -4.58 -6.04
N ASP A 147 -26.25 -5.40 -6.17
CA ASP A 147 -25.82 -5.96 -7.44
C ASP A 147 -26.05 -7.48 -7.54
N GLY A 148 -26.39 -8.15 -6.45
CA GLY A 148 -26.61 -9.60 -6.41
C GLY A 148 -25.34 -10.44 -6.49
N VAL A 149 -24.16 -9.83 -6.34
CA VAL A 149 -22.84 -10.50 -6.39
C VAL A 149 -22.04 -10.23 -5.12
N GLY A 150 -21.02 -11.03 -4.85
CA GLY A 150 -20.15 -10.82 -3.68
C GLY A 150 -20.87 -10.89 -2.33
N GLU A 151 -20.46 -10.01 -1.42
CA GLU A 151 -20.87 -9.96 -0.02
C GLU A 151 -21.13 -8.51 0.41
N ASP A 152 -22.07 -8.31 1.33
CA ASP A 152 -22.22 -7.01 2.02
C ASP A 152 -21.24 -6.94 3.19
N TRP A 153 -20.72 -5.74 3.44
CA TRP A 153 -19.86 -5.52 4.59
C TRP A 153 -20.71 -5.47 5.87
N PRO A 154 -20.18 -5.95 7.01
CA PRO A 154 -20.87 -5.85 8.30
C PRO A 154 -20.81 -4.44 8.92
N ILE A 155 -20.28 -3.47 8.17
CA ILE A 155 -20.15 -2.04 8.50
C ILE A 155 -20.51 -1.24 7.25
N SER A 156 -20.83 0.03 7.42
CA SER A 156 -21.21 0.95 6.35
C SER A 156 -20.06 1.89 5.97
N TYR A 157 -20.21 2.58 4.84
CA TYR A 157 -19.33 3.71 4.48
C TYR A 157 -19.30 4.77 5.58
N ALA A 158 -20.43 5.06 6.22
CA ALA A 158 -20.52 6.08 7.27
C ALA A 158 -19.66 5.74 8.49
N ASP A 159 -19.45 4.45 8.78
CA ASP A 159 -18.57 4.00 9.86
C ASP A 159 -17.09 4.30 9.54
N LEU A 160 -16.70 4.20 8.27
CA LEU A 160 -15.31 4.45 7.83
C LEU A 160 -15.04 5.90 7.40
N LYS A 161 -16.06 6.68 7.05
CA LYS A 161 -15.91 8.08 6.59
C LYS A 161 -15.03 8.93 7.52
N PRO A 162 -15.22 8.95 8.85
CA PRO A 162 -14.36 9.73 9.74
C PRO A 162 -12.89 9.24 9.73
N HIS A 163 -12.66 7.97 9.43
CA HIS A 163 -11.33 7.39 9.32
C HIS A 163 -10.65 7.76 7.99
N PHE A 164 -11.40 7.81 6.88
CA PHE A 164 -10.90 8.34 5.61
C PHE A 164 -10.49 9.81 5.75
N GLU A 165 -11.38 10.66 6.27
CA GLU A 165 -11.10 12.10 6.49
C GLU A 165 -9.90 12.33 7.39
N ARG A 166 -9.75 11.49 8.45
CA ARG A 166 -8.59 11.55 9.32
C ARG A 166 -7.31 11.15 8.59
N LEU A 167 -7.30 10.03 7.86
CA LEU A 167 -6.12 9.57 7.13
C LEU A 167 -5.70 10.54 6.03
N GLU A 168 -6.65 11.21 5.39
CA GLU A 168 -6.37 12.25 4.40
C GLU A 168 -5.57 13.42 4.97
N LEU A 169 -5.81 13.79 6.24
CA LEU A 169 -5.01 14.81 6.92
C LEU A 169 -3.65 14.29 7.40
N GLU A 170 -3.53 12.98 7.68
CA GLU A 170 -2.26 12.36 8.11
C GLU A 170 -1.31 12.10 6.93
N LEU A 171 -1.85 11.67 5.79
CA LEU A 171 -1.15 11.41 4.54
C LEU A 171 -1.02 12.66 3.64
N PRO A 172 -1.20 13.85 4.22
CA PRO A 172 -1.78 15.06 3.61
C PRO A 172 -2.18 14.90 2.12
N VAL A 173 -3.35 14.32 1.90
CA VAL A 173 -3.90 14.01 0.57
C VAL A 173 -4.29 15.29 -0.15
N ALA A 174 -3.75 15.47 -1.35
CA ALA A 174 -4.07 16.53 -2.29
C ALA A 174 -4.96 15.99 -3.41
N GLY A 175 -6.03 16.71 -3.74
CA GLY A 175 -6.96 16.31 -4.79
C GLY A 175 -7.96 17.41 -5.13
N ASP A 176 -8.76 17.18 -6.16
CA ASP A 176 -9.82 18.10 -6.59
C ASP A 176 -11.13 17.87 -5.79
N TRP A 177 -12.19 18.62 -6.10
CA TRP A 177 -13.55 18.21 -5.76
C TRP A 177 -13.88 16.88 -6.44
N TRP A 178 -14.22 15.87 -5.64
CA TRP A 178 -14.56 14.53 -6.10
C TRP A 178 -16.09 14.39 -6.25
N PRO A 179 -16.62 14.20 -7.46
CA PRO A 179 -18.08 14.15 -7.69
C PRO A 179 -18.68 12.74 -7.56
N TRP A 180 -17.87 11.69 -7.47
CA TRP A 180 -18.33 10.29 -7.44
C TRP A 180 -18.43 9.73 -6.02
N GLY A 181 -19.19 8.64 -5.85
CA GLY A 181 -19.43 8.01 -4.56
C GLY A 181 -20.21 8.94 -3.61
N GLU A 182 -19.63 9.24 -2.45
CA GLU A 182 -20.06 10.38 -1.63
C GLU A 182 -19.23 11.63 -2.01
N PRO A 183 -19.83 12.66 -2.64
CA PRO A 183 -19.08 13.82 -3.11
C PRO A 183 -18.39 14.58 -1.97
N HIS A 184 -17.10 14.90 -2.14
CA HIS A 184 -16.28 15.52 -1.09
C HIS A 184 -15.10 16.33 -1.64
N ARG A 185 -14.48 17.14 -0.77
CA ARG A 185 -13.22 17.84 -1.03
C ARG A 185 -12.09 17.19 -0.25
N TYR A 186 -10.93 17.07 -0.88
CA TYR A 186 -9.68 16.72 -0.19
C TYR A 186 -9.13 17.91 0.62
N PRO A 187 -8.35 17.65 1.69
CA PRO A 187 -7.86 18.70 2.58
C PRO A 187 -6.79 19.60 1.95
N HIS A 188 -6.09 19.13 0.92
CA HIS A 188 -5.08 19.91 0.20
C HIS A 188 -5.44 20.07 -1.28
N THR A 189 -5.02 21.19 -1.86
CA THR A 189 -5.28 21.52 -3.26
C THR A 189 -4.59 20.53 -4.19
N ALA A 190 -5.31 20.09 -5.22
CA ALA A 190 -4.80 19.26 -6.30
C ALA A 190 -3.46 19.74 -6.87
N HIS A 191 -2.65 18.79 -7.33
CA HIS A 191 -1.42 19.08 -8.06
C HIS A 191 -1.73 19.64 -9.46
N PRO A 192 -0.83 20.45 -10.06
CA PRO A 192 -0.88 20.72 -11.48
C PRO A 192 -0.68 19.42 -12.27
N ILE A 193 -1.29 19.34 -13.43
CA ILE A 193 -1.19 18.20 -14.35
C ILE A 193 -0.16 18.48 -15.46
N ALA A 194 0.49 17.43 -15.96
CA ALA A 194 1.42 17.49 -17.06
C ALA A 194 0.71 17.53 -18.42
N GLY A 195 1.43 17.91 -19.48
CA GLY A 195 0.86 18.03 -20.83
C GLY A 195 0.22 16.74 -21.37
N GLY A 196 0.76 15.56 -21.01
CA GLY A 196 0.15 14.28 -21.36
C GLY A 196 -1.24 14.09 -20.71
N ALA A 197 -1.38 14.46 -19.43
CA ALA A 197 -2.67 14.43 -18.73
C ALA A 197 -3.64 15.47 -19.31
N GLU A 198 -3.18 16.67 -19.68
CA GLU A 198 -4.01 17.66 -20.38
C GLU A 198 -4.56 17.13 -21.71
N ALA A 199 -3.71 16.45 -22.49
CA ALA A 199 -4.11 15.83 -23.75
C ALA A 199 -5.16 14.72 -23.53
N ALA A 200 -4.93 13.86 -22.55
CA ALA A 200 -5.87 12.80 -22.16
C ALA A 200 -7.21 13.39 -21.69
N TRP A 201 -7.21 14.43 -20.85
CA TRP A 201 -8.42 15.10 -20.39
C TRP A 201 -9.16 15.75 -21.57
N ALA A 202 -8.46 16.42 -22.48
CA ALA A 202 -9.08 17.02 -23.66
C ALA A 202 -9.76 15.97 -24.56
N GLY A 203 -9.17 14.79 -24.70
CA GLY A 203 -9.77 13.63 -25.36
C GLY A 203 -11.03 13.13 -24.64
N ALA A 204 -10.92 12.87 -23.33
CA ALA A 204 -12.02 12.44 -22.48
C ALA A 204 -13.23 13.40 -22.58
N ARG A 205 -12.99 14.72 -22.54
CA ARG A 205 -14.05 15.74 -22.67
C ARG A 205 -14.81 15.65 -24.00
N LYS A 206 -14.13 15.36 -25.11
CA LYS A 206 -14.78 15.18 -26.43
C LYS A 206 -15.70 13.95 -26.46
N LEU A 207 -15.38 12.95 -25.63
CA LEU A 207 -16.15 11.72 -25.48
C LEU A 207 -17.24 11.82 -24.39
N GLY A 208 -17.37 12.97 -23.71
CA GLY A 208 -18.28 13.12 -22.58
C GLY A 208 -17.85 12.34 -21.34
N ILE A 209 -16.56 12.03 -21.21
CA ILE A 209 -15.98 11.41 -20.02
C ILE A 209 -15.49 12.52 -19.08
N GLU A 210 -16.07 12.58 -17.91
CA GLU A 210 -15.69 13.48 -16.84
C GLU A 210 -14.42 12.99 -16.14
N MET A 211 -13.39 13.83 -16.12
CA MET A 211 -12.13 13.57 -15.40
C MET A 211 -11.96 14.56 -14.25
N ARG A 212 -11.17 14.17 -13.25
CA ARG A 212 -10.70 15.01 -12.14
C ARG A 212 -9.23 14.76 -11.87
N VAL A 213 -8.55 15.73 -11.27
CA VAL A 213 -7.22 15.49 -10.70
C VAL A 213 -7.35 14.56 -9.51
N GLY A 214 -6.70 13.41 -9.60
CA GLY A 214 -6.84 12.30 -8.68
C GLY A 214 -6.27 12.60 -7.28
N PRO A 215 -6.83 12.00 -6.23
CA PRO A 215 -6.29 12.15 -4.88
C PRO A 215 -4.95 11.44 -4.72
N VAL A 216 -3.93 12.17 -4.30
CA VAL A 216 -2.62 11.61 -3.97
C VAL A 216 -2.19 12.00 -2.56
N GLY A 217 -1.62 11.06 -1.80
CA GLY A 217 -0.94 11.26 -0.52
C GLY A 217 0.39 12.01 -0.68
N ILE A 218 0.38 13.10 -1.42
CA ILE A 218 1.49 13.97 -1.75
C ILE A 218 0.93 15.38 -1.62
N THR A 219 1.49 16.20 -0.74
CA THR A 219 0.99 17.57 -0.59
C THR A 219 1.47 18.42 -1.77
N ASN A 220 0.57 19.25 -2.31
CA ASN A 220 0.95 20.32 -3.23
C ASN A 220 1.57 21.50 -2.47
N GLY A 221 2.80 21.30 -1.98
CA GLY A 221 3.51 22.21 -1.09
C GLY A 221 4.32 21.45 -0.05
N SER A 222 4.89 22.16 0.91
CA SER A 222 5.51 21.54 2.09
C SER A 222 4.47 21.10 3.10
N PHE A 223 4.74 20.02 3.83
CA PHE A 223 3.95 19.59 4.98
C PHE A 223 4.84 19.44 6.20
N GLY A 224 4.87 20.48 7.04
CA GLY A 224 5.78 20.53 8.18
C GLY A 224 7.25 20.57 7.75
N ASN A 225 8.01 19.52 8.07
CA ASN A 225 9.40 19.32 7.67
C ASN A 225 9.53 18.49 6.38
N ARG A 226 8.43 17.92 5.87
CA ARG A 226 8.44 17.20 4.59
C ARG A 226 8.42 18.21 3.43
N PRO A 227 9.36 18.11 2.47
CA PRO A 227 9.43 19.06 1.37
C PRO A 227 8.34 18.78 0.32
N HIS A 228 8.17 19.72 -0.60
CA HIS A 228 7.25 19.60 -1.72
C HIS A 228 7.70 18.53 -2.73
N CYS A 229 6.74 18.02 -3.50
CA CYS A 229 7.00 17.11 -4.61
C CYS A 229 7.82 17.79 -5.71
N ILE A 230 8.89 17.13 -6.17
CA ILE A 230 9.73 17.61 -7.29
C ILE A 230 9.30 17.03 -8.65
N TYR A 231 8.10 16.44 -8.74
CA TYR A 231 7.48 15.91 -9.97
C TYR A 231 8.38 14.99 -10.81
N ARG A 232 9.09 14.09 -10.13
CA ARG A 232 10.03 13.15 -10.77
C ARG A 232 9.34 11.94 -11.42
N GLY A 233 8.11 11.62 -10.99
CA GLY A 233 7.33 10.42 -11.35
C GLY A 233 7.86 9.07 -10.91
N PHE A 234 8.94 9.06 -10.11
CA PHE A 234 9.49 7.87 -9.44
C PHE A 234 8.68 7.45 -8.19
N CYS A 235 7.36 7.63 -8.20
CA CYS A 235 6.53 7.38 -7.02
C CYS A 235 6.52 5.88 -6.63
N LEU A 236 6.57 5.02 -7.64
CA LEU A 236 6.58 3.56 -7.51
C LEU A 236 7.98 2.99 -7.16
N GLN A 237 9.00 3.85 -7.00
CA GLN A 237 10.41 3.47 -6.82
C GLN A 237 10.99 3.99 -5.50
N GLY A 238 10.12 4.44 -4.58
CA GLY A 238 10.54 5.11 -3.34
C GLY A 238 10.72 6.62 -3.55
N CYS A 239 10.07 7.42 -2.70
CA CYS A 239 10.13 8.87 -2.84
C CYS A 239 11.45 9.42 -2.31
N LYS A 240 12.36 9.78 -3.22
CA LYS A 240 13.70 10.31 -2.90
C LYS A 240 13.72 11.58 -2.03
N VAL A 241 12.61 12.30 -1.93
CA VAL A 241 12.55 13.56 -1.18
C VAL A 241 11.59 13.50 0.01
N ASN A 242 11.00 12.35 0.34
CA ASN A 242 9.99 12.21 1.40
C ASN A 242 8.73 13.11 1.22
N ALA A 243 8.44 13.54 0.00
CA ALA A 243 7.23 14.31 -0.30
C ALA A 243 5.99 13.40 -0.31
N LYS A 244 6.09 12.20 -0.90
CA LYS A 244 5.00 11.20 -0.88
C LYS A 244 4.90 10.54 0.48
N ALA A 245 3.70 10.59 1.04
CA ALA A 245 3.40 9.98 2.32
C ALA A 245 3.56 8.47 2.23
N SER A 246 4.09 7.89 3.28
CA SER A 246 4.11 6.46 3.52
C SER A 246 4.22 6.25 5.02
N PRO A 247 3.92 5.05 5.54
CA PRO A 247 4.04 4.80 6.96
C PRO A 247 5.47 5.01 7.48
N LEU A 248 6.49 4.79 6.64
CA LEU A 248 7.90 5.07 6.96
C LEU A 248 8.12 6.54 7.37
N VAL A 249 7.50 7.49 6.69
CA VAL A 249 7.71 8.94 6.92
C VAL A 249 6.53 9.61 7.64
N THR A 250 5.50 8.83 8.02
CA THR A 250 4.27 9.33 8.63
C THR A 250 4.03 8.63 9.97
N HIS A 251 3.62 7.37 9.99
CA HIS A 251 3.22 6.72 11.25
C HIS A 251 4.41 6.23 12.10
N ILE A 252 5.45 5.69 11.47
CA ILE A 252 6.61 5.12 12.17
C ILE A 252 7.37 6.16 13.04
N PRO A 253 7.71 7.37 12.55
CA PRO A 253 8.41 8.36 13.36
C PRO A 253 7.61 8.76 14.61
N ASP A 254 6.29 8.88 14.48
CA ASP A 254 5.40 9.21 15.61
C ASP A 254 5.26 8.02 16.58
N ALA A 255 5.17 6.79 16.09
CA ALA A 255 5.20 5.60 16.94
C ALA A 255 6.50 5.52 17.77
N ILE A 256 7.65 5.76 17.14
CA ILE A 256 8.97 5.80 17.79
C ILE A 256 9.02 6.88 18.86
N GLN A 257 8.53 8.09 18.55
CA GLN A 257 8.44 9.21 19.49
C GLN A 257 7.61 8.85 20.74
N HIS A 258 6.69 7.89 20.61
CA HIS A 258 5.82 7.40 21.68
C HIS A 258 6.20 6.00 22.19
N ALA A 259 7.50 5.65 22.13
CA ALA A 259 8.09 4.43 22.72
C ALA A 259 7.64 3.10 22.08
N ALA A 260 7.25 3.10 20.81
CA ALA A 260 7.25 1.87 20.02
C ALA A 260 8.68 1.41 19.70
N GLU A 261 8.88 0.10 19.64
CA GLU A 261 10.09 -0.52 19.10
C GLU A 261 9.78 -1.11 17.72
N ILE A 262 10.58 -0.77 16.70
CA ILE A 262 10.50 -1.36 15.37
C ILE A 262 11.74 -2.24 15.18
N ARG A 263 11.53 -3.56 15.05
CA ARG A 263 12.60 -4.54 14.82
C ARG A 263 12.58 -4.98 13.36
N ASP A 264 13.53 -4.46 12.60
CA ASP A 264 13.76 -4.86 11.21
C ASP A 264 14.64 -6.11 11.11
N GLY A 265 14.60 -6.78 9.96
CA GLY A 265 15.26 -8.07 9.75
C GLY A 265 14.72 -9.20 10.62
N CYS A 266 13.45 -9.14 11.01
CA CYS A 266 12.76 -10.10 11.87
C CYS A 266 11.63 -10.82 11.12
N MET A 267 11.86 -12.07 10.71
CA MET A 267 10.84 -12.92 10.08
C MET A 267 9.98 -13.58 11.16
N ALA A 268 8.72 -13.18 11.31
CA ALA A 268 7.79 -13.91 12.17
C ALA A 268 7.48 -15.30 11.59
N THR A 269 7.52 -16.32 12.43
CA THR A 269 7.39 -17.72 11.99
C THR A 269 6.15 -18.42 12.57
N HIS A 270 5.75 -18.06 13.79
CA HIS A 270 4.64 -18.71 14.47
C HIS A 270 4.04 -17.80 15.56
N ILE A 271 2.72 -17.85 15.71
CA ILE A 271 2.01 -17.20 16.83
C ILE A 271 1.66 -18.26 17.86
N GLU A 272 2.18 -18.11 19.08
CA GLU A 272 2.06 -19.12 20.13
C GLU A 272 0.83 -18.90 21.00
N LEU A 273 0.11 -19.96 21.29
CA LEU A 273 -1.04 -19.95 22.20
C LEU A 273 -0.75 -20.73 23.47
N ASP A 274 -1.37 -20.31 24.56
CA ASP A 274 -1.53 -21.15 25.74
C ASP A 274 -2.69 -22.13 25.50
N ASP A 275 -2.41 -23.42 25.53
CA ASP A 275 -3.39 -24.50 25.30
C ASP A 275 -4.54 -24.51 26.30
N SER A 276 -4.33 -23.98 27.51
CA SER A 276 -5.33 -23.99 28.58
C SER A 276 -6.34 -22.85 28.45
N SER A 277 -5.87 -21.61 28.28
CA SER A 277 -6.74 -20.43 28.12
C SER A 277 -7.15 -20.17 26.66
N GLY A 278 -6.40 -20.71 25.69
CA GLY A 278 -6.53 -20.39 24.28
C GLY A 278 -6.12 -18.96 23.92
N ARG A 279 -5.44 -18.24 24.81
CA ARG A 279 -4.91 -16.89 24.56
C ARG A 279 -3.54 -16.94 23.93
N VAL A 280 -3.19 -15.89 23.20
CA VAL A 280 -1.83 -15.71 22.67
C VAL A 280 -0.84 -15.50 23.81
N THR A 281 0.39 -15.97 23.62
CA THR A 281 1.50 -15.77 24.57
C THR A 281 2.65 -14.95 23.97
N GLY A 282 2.72 -14.89 22.64
CA GLY A 282 3.75 -14.15 21.93
C GLY A 282 3.93 -14.62 20.49
N VAL A 283 5.02 -14.15 19.88
CA VAL A 283 5.38 -14.45 18.49
C VAL A 283 6.80 -15.00 18.43
N ARG A 284 6.98 -16.14 17.78
CA ARG A 284 8.30 -16.65 17.38
C ARG A 284 8.75 -15.94 16.11
N TYR A 285 10.01 -15.61 16.05
CA TYR A 285 10.61 -14.95 14.90
C TYR A 285 12.08 -15.31 14.74
N ILE A 286 12.59 -15.14 13.52
CA ILE A 286 14.01 -15.35 13.19
C ILE A 286 14.65 -13.99 12.96
N ARG A 287 15.81 -13.76 13.59
CA ARG A 287 16.65 -12.57 13.40
C ARG A 287 18.08 -13.00 13.08
N GLY A 288 18.50 -12.78 11.84
CA GLY A 288 19.71 -13.42 11.32
C GLY A 288 19.54 -14.93 11.30
N GLU A 289 20.41 -15.66 12.00
CA GLU A 289 20.31 -17.13 12.15
C GLU A 289 19.67 -17.55 13.49
N ARG A 290 19.23 -16.60 14.30
CA ARG A 290 18.73 -16.88 15.66
C ARG A 290 17.21 -16.96 15.69
N GLU A 291 16.69 -18.03 16.26
CA GLU A 291 15.31 -18.09 16.71
C GLU A 291 15.13 -17.26 17.99
N CYS A 292 14.07 -16.48 18.02
CA CYS A 292 13.72 -15.56 19.10
C CYS A 292 12.22 -15.71 19.42
N PHE A 293 11.82 -15.25 20.60
CA PHE A 293 10.43 -15.26 21.03
C PHE A 293 10.11 -13.99 21.79
N GLN A 294 9.15 -13.20 21.30
CA GLN A 294 8.69 -11.99 21.97
C GLN A 294 7.36 -12.28 22.68
N ARG A 295 7.37 -12.20 24.01
CA ARG A 295 6.14 -12.32 24.83
C ARG A 295 5.21 -11.14 24.60
N ALA A 296 3.91 -11.39 24.51
CA ALA A 296 2.91 -10.34 24.29
C ALA A 296 1.53 -10.71 24.88
N GLU A 297 0.79 -9.69 25.34
CA GLU A 297 -0.61 -9.83 25.77
C GLU A 297 -1.59 -9.91 24.59
N ALA A 298 -1.22 -9.30 23.47
CA ALA A 298 -1.97 -9.34 22.21
C ALA A 298 -1.01 -9.41 21.01
N VAL A 299 -1.53 -9.93 19.89
CA VAL A 299 -0.82 -9.98 18.61
C VAL A 299 -1.72 -9.45 17.51
N ALA A 300 -1.21 -8.52 16.70
CA ALA A 300 -1.84 -8.06 15.47
C ALA A 300 -1.02 -8.50 14.26
N VAL A 301 -1.69 -9.07 13.25
CA VAL A 301 -1.04 -9.53 12.01
C VAL A 301 -1.35 -8.55 10.89
N ALA A 302 -0.30 -7.98 10.30
CA ALA A 302 -0.36 -6.97 9.24
C ALA A 302 0.62 -7.32 8.10
N GLY A 303 0.77 -8.61 7.80
CA GLY A 303 1.65 -9.14 6.75
C GLY A 303 1.02 -9.15 5.35
N TYR A 304 0.19 -8.16 5.01
CA TYR A 304 -0.54 -8.03 3.72
C TYR A 304 -1.31 -9.30 3.26
N SER A 305 -1.80 -9.30 2.03
CA SER A 305 -2.72 -10.33 1.48
C SER A 305 -2.11 -11.73 1.36
N ILE A 306 -0.78 -11.89 1.42
CA ILE A 306 -0.11 -13.19 1.26
C ILE A 306 0.54 -13.67 2.55
N GLU A 307 1.32 -12.84 3.24
CA GLU A 307 2.07 -13.30 4.42
C GLU A 307 1.19 -13.34 5.68
N THR A 308 0.08 -12.58 5.73
CA THR A 308 -0.94 -12.74 6.79
C THR A 308 -1.55 -14.14 6.79
N PRO A 309 -2.18 -14.62 5.70
CA PRO A 309 -2.71 -15.99 5.70
C PRO A 309 -1.60 -17.03 5.83
N ARG A 310 -0.42 -16.82 5.22
CA ARG A 310 0.71 -17.75 5.38
C ARG A 310 1.14 -17.91 6.84
N LEU A 311 1.27 -16.82 7.60
CA LEU A 311 1.64 -16.89 9.03
C LEU A 311 0.55 -17.59 9.85
N LEU A 312 -0.72 -17.23 9.64
CA LEU A 312 -1.84 -17.83 10.36
C LEU A 312 -1.95 -19.34 10.07
N LEU A 313 -1.80 -19.75 8.80
CA LEU A 313 -1.85 -21.16 8.39
C LEU A 313 -0.67 -21.98 8.92
N ASN A 314 0.52 -21.38 9.01
CA ASN A 314 1.68 -22.02 9.66
C ASN A 314 1.59 -22.00 11.20
N SER A 315 0.69 -21.21 11.79
CA SER A 315 0.48 -21.11 13.24
C SER A 315 -0.51 -22.17 13.74
N THR A 316 -0.17 -23.44 13.59
CA THR A 316 -1.03 -24.55 14.03
C THR A 316 -0.89 -24.83 15.52
N SER A 317 -1.98 -25.29 16.14
CA SER A 317 -1.97 -25.77 17.54
C SER A 317 -2.99 -26.89 17.71
N ARG A 318 -3.07 -27.49 18.90
CA ARG A 318 -4.09 -28.52 19.19
C ARG A 318 -5.51 -27.99 18.97
N ARG A 319 -5.75 -26.71 19.26
CA ARG A 319 -7.04 -26.04 19.04
C ARG A 319 -7.26 -25.65 17.57
N PHE A 320 -6.19 -25.35 16.85
CA PHE A 320 -6.21 -24.88 15.47
C PHE A 320 -5.33 -25.75 14.56
N PRO A 321 -5.72 -27.02 14.31
CA PRO A 321 -4.87 -27.96 13.57
C PRO A 321 -4.67 -27.56 12.10
N SER A 322 -5.57 -26.76 11.54
CA SER A 322 -5.56 -26.25 10.16
C SER A 322 -5.11 -24.78 10.05
N GLY A 323 -4.47 -24.24 11.09
CA GLY A 323 -3.99 -22.86 11.16
C GLY A 323 -4.80 -21.98 12.10
N LEU A 324 -4.12 -21.03 12.74
CA LEU A 324 -4.69 -20.11 13.72
C LEU A 324 -5.88 -19.34 13.11
N ALA A 325 -6.97 -19.28 13.88
CA ALA A 325 -8.24 -18.64 13.49
C ALA A 325 -8.91 -19.24 12.24
N ASN A 326 -8.43 -20.37 11.70
CA ASN A 326 -8.97 -20.98 10.49
C ASN A 326 -10.07 -22.03 10.75
N GLY A 327 -10.90 -21.83 11.78
CA GLY A 327 -11.94 -22.79 12.18
C GLY A 327 -13.08 -22.97 11.17
N ASN A 328 -13.33 -21.96 10.33
CA ASN A 328 -14.36 -21.97 9.28
C ASN A 328 -13.74 -22.08 7.86
N ASP A 329 -12.46 -22.44 7.77
CA ASP A 329 -11.72 -22.54 6.51
C ASP A 329 -11.76 -21.26 5.64
N GLN A 330 -11.73 -20.08 6.28
CA GLN A 330 -11.77 -18.79 5.56
C GLN A 330 -10.40 -18.14 5.41
N VAL A 331 -9.41 -18.53 6.22
CA VAL A 331 -8.08 -17.93 6.13
C VAL A 331 -7.50 -18.22 4.75
N GLY A 332 -7.07 -17.15 4.09
CA GLY A 332 -6.48 -17.18 2.77
C GLY A 332 -7.47 -17.27 1.61
N ARG A 333 -8.79 -17.45 1.81
CA ARG A 333 -9.77 -17.47 0.69
C ARG A 333 -10.13 -16.06 0.20
N CYS A 334 -10.82 -16.01 -0.94
CA CYS A 334 -11.39 -14.79 -1.51
C CYS A 334 -10.32 -13.75 -1.81
N VAL A 335 -9.14 -14.19 -2.25
CA VAL A 335 -8.08 -13.29 -2.70
C VAL A 335 -8.59 -12.55 -3.93
N MET A 336 -8.71 -11.25 -3.82
CA MET A 336 -9.07 -10.36 -4.93
C MET A 336 -7.82 -9.65 -5.44
N VAL A 337 -7.80 -9.43 -6.74
CA VAL A 337 -6.89 -8.50 -7.41
C VAL A 337 -7.74 -7.53 -8.22
N GLN A 338 -7.13 -6.46 -8.69
CA GLN A 338 -7.80 -5.51 -9.56
C GLN A 338 -7.46 -5.82 -11.02
N GLY A 339 -8.45 -5.82 -11.91
CA GLY A 339 -8.17 -5.78 -13.34
C GLY A 339 -7.49 -4.45 -13.65
N ALA A 340 -6.37 -4.46 -14.36
CA ALA A 340 -5.55 -3.26 -14.60
C ALA A 340 -5.09 -3.19 -16.05
N THR A 341 -6.04 -3.30 -16.99
CA THR A 341 -5.75 -3.21 -18.41
C THR A 341 -5.23 -1.82 -18.75
N GLN A 342 -4.17 -1.76 -19.55
CA GLN A 342 -3.58 -0.50 -19.98
C GLN A 342 -3.70 -0.33 -21.49
N VAL A 343 -3.89 0.91 -21.93
CA VAL A 343 -3.89 1.30 -23.33
C VAL A 343 -2.90 2.44 -23.51
N ALA A 344 -1.97 2.28 -24.44
CA ALA A 344 -0.98 3.29 -24.77
C ALA A 344 -1.20 3.86 -26.17
N GLY A 345 -0.98 5.17 -26.30
CA GLY A 345 -1.05 5.89 -27.57
C GLY A 345 0.25 6.65 -27.84
N ARG A 346 0.66 6.69 -29.12
CA ARG A 346 1.80 7.49 -29.59
C ARG A 346 1.33 8.84 -30.12
N PHE A 347 2.03 9.90 -29.74
CA PHE A 347 1.77 11.27 -30.13
C PHE A 347 2.97 11.86 -30.90
N PRO A 348 2.75 12.82 -31.82
CA PRO A 348 3.86 13.52 -32.46
C PRO A 348 4.60 14.44 -31.46
N GLU A 349 3.90 15.00 -30.47
CA GLU A 349 4.50 15.79 -29.40
C GLU A 349 5.14 14.91 -28.32
N GLU A 350 6.08 15.48 -27.55
CA GLU A 350 6.61 14.83 -26.36
C GLU A 350 5.57 14.87 -25.23
N MET A 351 5.14 13.69 -24.77
CA MET A 351 4.20 13.50 -23.65
C MET A 351 4.91 13.32 -22.32
N ARG A 352 6.09 12.68 -22.33
CA ARG A 352 6.92 12.41 -21.14
C ARG A 352 6.09 11.82 -19.98
N MET A 353 5.41 10.69 -20.23
CA MET A 353 4.47 10.04 -19.30
C MET A 353 5.03 9.72 -17.90
N TYR A 354 6.34 9.76 -17.71
CA TYR A 354 7.00 9.63 -16.40
C TYR A 354 6.98 10.90 -15.54
N LYS A 355 6.40 12.02 -16.00
CA LYS A 355 6.34 13.27 -15.22
C LYS A 355 5.12 13.29 -14.32
N ALA A 356 5.26 14.00 -13.20
CA ALA A 356 4.24 14.11 -12.14
C ALA A 356 3.90 12.76 -11.44
N PRO A 357 3.09 12.75 -10.36
CA PRO A 357 2.60 11.50 -9.79
C PRO A 357 1.82 10.71 -10.85
N PRO A 358 2.07 9.40 -11.06
CA PRO A 358 1.50 8.66 -12.18
C PRO A 358 -0.04 8.75 -12.34
N PRO A 359 -0.85 8.66 -11.26
CA PRO A 359 -2.28 8.92 -11.33
C PRO A 359 -2.53 10.42 -11.18
N GLU A 360 -2.34 11.17 -12.27
CA GLU A 360 -2.57 12.61 -12.35
C GLU A 360 -4.06 12.91 -12.42
N ILE A 361 -4.75 12.28 -13.37
CA ILE A 361 -6.19 12.42 -13.57
C ILE A 361 -6.88 11.07 -13.64
N SER A 362 -8.14 11.07 -13.21
CA SER A 362 -8.97 9.87 -13.18
C SER A 362 -10.45 10.18 -13.35
N SER A 363 -11.20 9.14 -13.70
CA SER A 363 -12.65 9.13 -13.82
C SER A 363 -13.22 7.90 -13.14
N GLU A 364 -14.20 8.11 -12.27
CA GLU A 364 -15.04 7.06 -11.69
C GLU A 364 -16.46 7.11 -12.27
N GLN A 365 -16.65 7.75 -13.43
CA GLN A 365 -17.93 7.81 -14.14
C GLN A 365 -18.51 6.43 -14.45
N PHE A 366 -17.66 5.42 -14.57
CA PHE A 366 -18.04 4.04 -14.90
C PHE A 366 -17.94 3.09 -13.70
N TYR A 367 -17.85 3.61 -12.47
CA TYR A 367 -17.57 2.83 -11.26
C TYR A 367 -18.73 1.93 -10.81
N GLU A 368 -19.96 2.48 -10.78
CA GLU A 368 -21.15 1.75 -10.35
C GLU A 368 -21.56 0.70 -11.37
N THR A 369 -22.33 -0.32 -10.98
CA THR A 369 -22.93 -1.28 -11.91
C THR A 369 -23.84 -0.57 -12.93
N ASP A 370 -23.73 -0.93 -14.21
CA ASP A 370 -24.70 -0.57 -15.24
C ASP A 370 -25.18 -1.84 -15.94
N PRO A 371 -26.47 -2.23 -15.78
CA PRO A 371 -27.03 -3.42 -16.40
C PRO A 371 -26.86 -3.48 -17.92
N ALA A 372 -26.70 -2.35 -18.61
CA ALA A 372 -26.48 -2.31 -20.05
C ALA A 372 -25.10 -2.82 -20.49
N ARG A 373 -24.12 -2.90 -19.57
CA ARG A 373 -22.76 -3.40 -19.88
C ARG A 373 -22.63 -4.92 -19.81
N GLY A 374 -23.61 -5.62 -19.23
CA GLY A 374 -23.63 -7.08 -19.17
C GLY A 374 -22.70 -7.71 -18.13
N PHE A 375 -22.16 -6.91 -17.20
CA PHE A 375 -21.41 -7.38 -16.03
C PHE A 375 -21.76 -6.55 -14.80
N ALA A 376 -21.60 -7.15 -13.62
CA ALA A 376 -21.76 -6.44 -12.35
C ALA A 376 -20.52 -5.60 -12.05
N ARG A 377 -20.71 -4.51 -11.29
CA ARG A 377 -19.66 -3.56 -10.94
C ARG A 377 -19.14 -2.80 -12.15
N GLY A 378 -18.10 -2.02 -11.94
CA GLY A 378 -17.59 -1.10 -12.94
C GLY A 378 -16.08 -0.97 -12.92
N PHE A 379 -15.63 0.14 -13.47
CA PHE A 379 -14.22 0.45 -13.57
C PHE A 379 -13.97 1.94 -13.44
N SER A 380 -12.74 2.29 -13.08
CA SER A 380 -12.22 3.64 -13.18
C SER A 380 -11.22 3.74 -14.34
N ILE A 381 -11.07 4.94 -14.88
CA ILE A 381 -10.01 5.26 -15.83
C ILE A 381 -9.03 6.16 -15.11
N GLN A 382 -7.73 5.90 -15.22
CA GLN A 382 -6.70 6.78 -14.66
C GLN A 382 -5.50 6.88 -15.60
N THR A 383 -4.72 7.96 -15.47
CA THR A 383 -3.41 8.00 -16.11
C THR A 383 -2.45 7.06 -15.40
N VAL A 384 -1.60 6.40 -16.18
CA VAL A 384 -0.48 5.61 -15.66
C VAL A 384 0.78 6.00 -16.42
N GLY A 385 1.92 6.00 -15.72
CA GLY A 385 3.18 6.47 -16.25
C GLY A 385 4.28 5.43 -16.06
N PRO A 386 4.30 4.35 -16.86
CA PRO A 386 5.35 3.34 -16.74
C PRO A 386 6.72 3.98 -17.02
N LEU A 387 7.68 3.69 -16.16
CA LEU A 387 9.08 4.10 -16.36
C LEU A 387 9.70 3.28 -17.51
N PRO A 388 10.89 3.66 -18.04
CA PRO A 388 11.44 3.03 -19.24
C PRO A 388 11.59 1.49 -19.19
N ILE A 389 11.95 0.88 -18.05
CA ILE A 389 12.06 -0.58 -17.94
C ILE A 389 10.66 -1.21 -17.92
N GLU A 390 9.72 -0.69 -17.13
CA GLU A 390 8.32 -1.13 -17.13
C GLU A 390 7.68 -1.00 -18.52
N TRP A 391 7.94 0.11 -19.22
CA TRP A 391 7.49 0.29 -20.60
C TRP A 391 8.10 -0.75 -21.55
N ALA A 392 9.40 -1.03 -21.43
CA ALA A 392 10.03 -2.08 -22.21
C ALA A 392 9.39 -3.45 -21.91
N GLN A 393 9.01 -3.73 -20.66
CA GLN A 393 8.31 -4.96 -20.29
C GLN A 393 6.92 -5.05 -20.93
N HIS A 394 6.16 -3.95 -21.01
CA HIS A 394 4.88 -3.93 -21.72
C HIS A 394 5.06 -4.23 -23.21
N VAL A 395 6.02 -3.54 -23.86
CA VAL A 395 6.32 -3.74 -25.29
C VAL A 395 6.76 -5.19 -25.58
N LEU A 396 7.55 -5.77 -24.67
CA LEU A 396 7.95 -7.18 -24.75
C LEU A 396 6.77 -8.15 -24.57
N ALA A 397 5.87 -7.86 -23.62
CA ALA A 397 4.69 -8.66 -23.37
C ALA A 397 3.73 -8.68 -24.58
N ASP A 398 3.68 -7.58 -25.34
CA ASP A 398 2.95 -7.47 -26.62
C ASP A 398 3.68 -8.19 -27.79
N GLY A 399 4.80 -8.87 -27.53
CA GLY A 399 5.53 -9.67 -28.51
C GLY A 399 6.52 -8.88 -29.36
N HIS A 400 6.79 -7.62 -29.05
CA HIS A 400 7.76 -6.80 -29.79
C HIS A 400 9.19 -6.96 -29.23
N TRP A 401 10.10 -7.45 -30.07
CA TRP A 401 11.52 -7.66 -29.73
C TRP A 401 12.46 -7.02 -30.76
N GLY A 402 13.75 -6.89 -30.42
CA GLY A 402 14.81 -6.53 -31.37
C GLY A 402 14.67 -5.10 -31.92
N PRO A 403 14.70 -4.89 -33.25
CA PRO A 403 14.54 -3.56 -33.85
C PRO A 403 13.23 -2.86 -33.44
N ALA A 404 12.11 -3.59 -33.36
CA ALA A 404 10.81 -3.01 -32.97
C ALA A 404 10.85 -2.45 -31.54
N LEU A 405 11.35 -3.22 -30.58
CA LEU A 405 11.54 -2.74 -29.21
C LEU A 405 12.42 -1.48 -29.17
N ARG A 406 13.50 -1.43 -29.96
CA ARG A 406 14.36 -0.24 -30.03
C ARG A 406 13.62 0.99 -30.55
N GLU A 407 12.70 0.83 -31.49
CA GLU A 407 11.86 1.93 -31.99
C GLU A 407 10.90 2.43 -30.91
N TYR A 408 10.15 1.52 -30.27
CA TYR A 408 9.28 1.87 -29.14
C TYR A 408 10.04 2.60 -28.01
N MET A 409 11.25 2.15 -27.69
CA MET A 409 12.08 2.77 -26.65
C MET A 409 12.68 4.11 -27.08
N ARG A 410 13.06 4.28 -28.36
CA ARG A 410 13.50 5.59 -28.88
C ARG A 410 12.38 6.62 -28.77
N ASP A 411 11.16 6.16 -28.96
CA ASP A 411 9.95 6.94 -28.93
C ASP A 411 9.30 7.07 -27.55
N TYR A 412 9.91 6.53 -26.49
CA TYR A 412 9.34 6.49 -25.13
C TYR A 412 8.70 7.81 -24.68
N ASN A 413 9.36 8.95 -24.94
CA ASN A 413 8.86 10.27 -24.54
C ASN A 413 7.61 10.73 -25.29
N HIS A 414 7.21 10.05 -26.35
CA HIS A 414 6.04 10.34 -27.18
C HIS A 414 4.86 9.40 -26.90
N TRP A 415 5.02 8.45 -25.98
CA TRP A 415 3.94 7.57 -25.55
C TRP A 415 3.24 8.15 -24.31
N TYR A 416 1.94 7.87 -24.20
CA TYR A 416 1.14 8.15 -23.01
C TYR A 416 0.15 7.02 -22.78
N THR A 417 -0.10 6.68 -21.51
CA THR A 417 -0.83 5.47 -21.15
C THR A 417 -1.99 5.77 -20.21
N LEU A 418 -3.13 5.14 -20.48
CA LEU A 418 -4.30 5.12 -19.60
C LEU A 418 -4.49 3.70 -19.06
N GLY A 419 -4.78 3.61 -17.77
CA GLY A 419 -5.20 2.38 -17.10
C GLY A 419 -6.71 2.36 -16.91
N VAL A 420 -7.30 1.18 -17.10
CA VAL A 420 -8.68 0.86 -16.72
C VAL A 420 -8.61 -0.07 -15.53
N LEU A 421 -9.12 0.37 -14.38
CA LEU A 421 -9.10 -0.40 -13.15
C LEU A 421 -10.48 -0.94 -12.83
N SER A 422 -10.65 -2.24 -12.95
CA SER A 422 -11.93 -2.93 -12.74
C SER A 422 -11.93 -3.78 -11.49
N GLU A 423 -13.10 -3.89 -10.86
CA GLU A 423 -13.31 -4.80 -9.75
C GLU A 423 -13.39 -6.26 -10.25
N LEU A 424 -12.75 -7.18 -9.53
CA LEU A 424 -12.90 -8.63 -9.71
C LEU A 424 -13.44 -9.22 -8.41
N LEU A 425 -14.44 -10.10 -8.53
CA LEU A 425 -15.25 -10.56 -7.41
C LEU A 425 -14.49 -11.55 -6.51
N PRO A 426 -14.90 -11.66 -5.22
CA PRO A 426 -14.31 -12.62 -4.30
C PRO A 426 -14.74 -14.05 -4.65
N LEU A 427 -13.81 -14.86 -5.15
CA LEU A 427 -14.02 -16.30 -5.37
C LEU A 427 -13.40 -17.11 -4.22
N PRO A 428 -14.12 -18.04 -3.57
CA PRO A 428 -13.59 -18.85 -2.47
C PRO A 428 -12.35 -19.68 -2.84
N GLU A 429 -12.22 -20.10 -4.10
CA GLU A 429 -11.10 -20.84 -4.67
C GLU A 429 -9.86 -19.98 -4.91
N ASN A 430 -10.02 -18.66 -5.07
CA ASN A 430 -8.90 -17.74 -5.13
C ASN A 430 -8.30 -17.62 -3.74
N ARG A 431 -7.13 -18.26 -3.55
CA ARG A 431 -6.70 -18.61 -2.20
C ARG A 431 -5.19 -18.65 -2.02
N VAL A 432 -4.74 -18.18 -0.84
CA VAL A 432 -3.42 -18.47 -0.28
C VAL A 432 -3.46 -19.69 0.63
N THR A 433 -2.60 -20.67 0.36
CA THR A 433 -2.30 -21.83 1.20
C THR A 433 -0.80 -21.91 1.53
N VAL A 434 -0.41 -22.88 2.36
CA VAL A 434 1.00 -23.22 2.60
C VAL A 434 1.40 -24.42 1.75
N ALA A 435 2.54 -24.33 1.07
CA ALA A 435 3.03 -25.41 0.21
C ALA A 435 3.82 -26.44 1.02
N HIS A 436 3.23 -27.62 1.22
CA HIS A 436 3.93 -28.73 1.87
C HIS A 436 5.13 -29.20 1.04
N GLY A 437 6.29 -29.36 1.69
CA GLY A 437 7.53 -29.83 1.05
C GLY A 437 8.36 -28.75 0.35
N VAL A 438 7.91 -27.48 0.35
CA VAL A 438 8.70 -26.35 -0.15
C VAL A 438 8.82 -25.30 0.94
N SER A 439 10.03 -25.11 1.45
CA SER A 439 10.33 -24.10 2.46
C SER A 439 11.08 -22.91 1.86
N ASP A 440 10.96 -21.77 2.53
CA ASP A 440 11.79 -20.59 2.29
C ASP A 440 13.20 -20.76 2.89
N GLN A 441 14.01 -19.71 2.79
CA GLN A 441 15.37 -19.66 3.34
C GLN A 441 15.44 -19.85 4.86
N ASN A 442 14.32 -19.73 5.57
CA ASN A 442 14.21 -19.87 7.01
C ASN A 442 13.58 -21.23 7.42
N GLY A 443 13.35 -22.13 6.46
CA GLY A 443 12.71 -23.43 6.72
C GLY A 443 11.18 -23.37 6.83
N ILE A 444 10.56 -22.20 6.65
CA ILE A 444 9.11 -22.01 6.80
C ILE A 444 8.42 -22.38 5.48
N PRO A 445 7.35 -23.19 5.48
CA PRO A 445 6.59 -23.48 4.26
C PRO A 445 6.21 -22.21 3.49
N VAL A 446 6.49 -22.18 2.19
CA VAL A 446 6.21 -21.01 1.34
C VAL A 446 4.71 -20.87 1.10
N ALA A 447 4.27 -19.64 0.80
CA ALA A 447 2.91 -19.42 0.35
C ALA A 447 2.68 -20.03 -1.05
N ARG A 448 1.51 -20.59 -1.27
CA ARG A 448 0.95 -20.90 -2.59
C ARG A 448 -0.27 -20.02 -2.81
N MET A 449 -0.30 -19.23 -3.88
CA MET A 449 -1.45 -18.44 -4.30
C MET A 449 -2.05 -19.04 -5.57
N ASP A 450 -3.28 -19.54 -5.48
CA ASP A 450 -4.07 -19.96 -6.62
C ASP A 450 -5.07 -18.85 -6.98
N TYR A 451 -5.16 -18.49 -8.26
CA TYR A 451 -6.06 -17.45 -8.75
C TYR A 451 -6.70 -17.80 -10.11
N SER A 452 -7.97 -17.46 -10.25
CA SER A 452 -8.83 -17.63 -11.42
C SER A 452 -9.69 -16.38 -11.57
N GLN A 453 -9.90 -15.92 -12.81
CA GLN A 453 -10.78 -14.78 -13.07
C GLN A 453 -12.27 -15.20 -12.97
N CYS A 454 -13.10 -14.31 -12.44
CA CYS A 454 -14.53 -14.53 -12.23
C CYS A 454 -15.38 -14.33 -13.49
#